data_AF-A0A356Z4U5-F1
#
_entry.id   AF-A0A356Z4U5-F1
#
_cell.length_a   1.000
_cell.length_b   1.000
_cell.length_c   1.000
_cell.angle_alpha   90.00
_cell.angle_beta   90.00
_cell.angle_gamma   90.00
#
_symmetry.space_group_name_H-M   'P 1'
#
loop_
_entity.id
_entity.type
_entity.pdbx_description
1 polymer ?
#
loop_
_entity_poly.entity_id
_entity_poly.type
_entity_poly.pdbx_seq_one_letter_code
_entity_poly.pdbx_strand_id
1 'polypeptide(L)'
;MPRKAIKYDESGVALYHCVDENEGFNEAAQAIFELVMDAQNKFPGKKRHLYLDIEEHRNGAGGFDNEMFELQKDFVLGFLLQFVTEVNTPLYHAKNDNHQNNDVPQELHIQDQYLN
;
A
#
# COMPACT_ATOMS: atom_id res chain seq x y z
N MET A 1 -0.04 -15.69 4.47
CA MET A 1 -0.10 -14.77 5.64
C MET A 1 0.64 -13.53 5.19
N PRO A 2 -0.01 -12.37 5.10
CA PRO A 2 0.62 -11.17 4.56
C PRO A 2 1.92 -10.86 5.28
N ARG A 3 3.01 -10.78 4.52
CA ARG A 3 4.34 -10.46 5.06
C ARG A 3 4.39 -8.96 5.30
N LYS A 4 3.86 -8.51 6.44
CA LYS A 4 3.79 -7.09 6.82
C LYS A 4 4.69 -6.77 8.02
N ALA A 5 5.32 -5.60 7.99
CA ALA A 5 6.16 -5.10 9.08
C ALA A 5 6.09 -3.58 9.23
N ILE A 6 6.22 -3.11 10.48
CA ILE A 6 6.39 -1.70 10.81
C ILE A 6 7.72 -1.54 11.54
N LYS A 7 8.56 -0.62 11.06
CA LYS A 7 9.79 -0.17 11.74
C LYS A 7 9.72 1.35 11.89
N TYR A 8 10.39 1.89 12.91
CA TYR A 8 10.35 3.32 13.17
C TYR A 8 11.66 3.79 13.80
N ASP A 9 11.99 5.06 13.56
CA ASP A 9 13.08 5.78 14.19
C ASP A 9 12.75 7.28 14.30
N GLU A 10 13.78 8.13 14.36
CA GLU A 10 13.64 9.59 14.37
C GLU A 10 13.15 10.16 13.03
N SER A 11 13.52 9.52 11.92
CA SER A 11 13.20 9.98 10.55
C SER A 11 11.75 9.71 10.15
N GLY A 12 11.13 8.67 10.70
CA GLY A 12 9.73 8.33 10.43
C GLY A 12 9.37 6.89 10.78
N VAL A 13 8.34 6.40 10.09
CA VAL A 13 7.82 5.03 10.17
C VAL A 13 7.94 4.40 8.79
N ALA A 14 8.65 3.29 8.69
CA ALA A 14 8.71 2.45 7.50
C ALA A 14 7.62 1.38 7.58
N LEU A 15 6.80 1.32 6.54
CA LEU A 15 5.71 0.36 6.34
C LEU A 15 6.16 -0.60 5.24
N TYR A 16 6.29 -1.87 5.56
CA TYR A 16 6.71 -2.89 4.60
C TYR A 16 5.60 -3.91 4.38
N HIS A 17 5.33 -4.22 3.13
CA HIS A 17 4.49 -5.34 2.74
C HIS A 17 5.08 -6.04 1.51
N CYS A 18 5.17 -7.37 1.56
CA CYS A 18 5.42 -8.20 0.39
C CYS A 18 4.16 -9.02 0.09
N VAL A 19 3.59 -8.82 -1.10
CA VAL A 19 2.45 -9.58 -1.62
C VAL A 19 2.96 -10.94 -2.10
N ASP A 20 2.37 -12.03 -1.58
CA ASP A 20 2.66 -13.39 -2.03
C ASP A 20 1.55 -13.94 -2.95
N GLU A 21 1.80 -15.10 -3.57
CA GLU A 21 0.91 -15.75 -4.55
C GLU A 21 -0.53 -16.04 -4.06
N ASN A 22 -0.78 -15.95 -2.75
CA ASN A 22 -2.09 -16.19 -2.13
C ASN A 22 -2.85 -14.89 -1.82
N GLU A 23 -2.33 -13.73 -2.24
CA GLU A 23 -2.94 -12.43 -2.00
C GLU A 23 -3.41 -11.82 -3.32
N GLY A 24 -4.73 -11.68 -3.48
CA GLY A 24 -5.31 -10.91 -4.56
C GLY A 24 -5.27 -9.41 -4.27
N PHE A 25 -5.89 -8.63 -5.15
CA PHE A 25 -6.01 -7.19 -4.97
C PHE A 25 -6.60 -6.81 -3.60
N ASN A 26 -7.72 -7.43 -3.21
CA ASN A 26 -8.47 -7.06 -2.01
C ASN A 26 -7.68 -7.31 -0.73
N GLU A 27 -7.03 -8.47 -0.63
CA GLU A 27 -6.20 -8.84 0.52
C GLU A 27 -5.00 -7.89 0.67
N ALA A 28 -4.29 -7.63 -0.43
CA ALA A 28 -3.12 -6.76 -0.42
C ALA A 28 -3.49 -5.29 -0.12
N ALA A 29 -4.56 -4.77 -0.73
CA ALA A 29 -5.04 -3.42 -0.50
C ALA A 29 -5.42 -3.21 0.98
N GLN A 30 -6.14 -4.18 1.56
CA GLN A 30 -6.50 -4.17 2.98
C GLN A 30 -5.26 -4.23 3.88
N ALA A 31 -4.30 -5.12 3.60
CA ALA A 31 -3.07 -5.24 4.38
C ALA A 31 -2.23 -3.95 4.38
N ILE A 32 -2.12 -3.30 3.22
CA ILE A 32 -1.41 -2.02 3.07
C ILE A 32 -2.14 -0.91 3.81
N PHE A 33 -3.47 -0.82 3.68
CA PHE A 33 -4.26 0.18 4.40
C PHE A 33 -4.13 0.03 5.92
N GLU A 34 -4.19 -1.21 6.42
CA GLU A 34 -4.00 -1.50 7.84
C GLU A 34 -2.63 -1.03 8.34
N LEU A 35 -1.55 -1.17 7.57
CA LEU A 35 -0.24 -0.65 7.94
C LEU A 35 -0.25 0.87 8.11
N VAL A 36 -0.91 1.58 7.19
CA VAL A 36 -1.03 3.04 7.22
C VAL A 36 -1.86 3.51 8.41
N MET A 37 -2.97 2.83 8.69
CA MET A 37 -3.83 3.08 9.84
C MET A 37 -3.10 2.78 11.16
N ASP A 38 -2.47 1.62 11.28
CA ASP A 38 -1.71 1.22 12.46
C ASP A 38 -0.58 2.21 12.77
N ALA A 39 0.12 2.67 11.74
CA ALA A 39 1.18 3.65 11.89
C ALA A 39 0.66 4.99 12.41
N GLN A 40 -0.48 5.46 11.90
CA GLN A 40 -1.09 6.68 12.39
C GLN A 40 -1.59 6.53 13.83
N ASN A 41 -2.15 5.38 14.20
CA ASN A 41 -2.61 5.12 15.57
C ASN A 41 -1.45 5.01 16.57
N LYS A 42 -0.36 4.33 16.20
CA LYS A 42 0.81 4.09 17.07
C LYS A 42 1.77 5.28 17.11
N PHE A 43 1.88 6.01 16.00
CA PHE A 43 2.82 7.12 15.83
C PHE A 43 2.15 8.34 15.17
N PRO A 44 1.23 9.02 15.87
CA PRO A 44 0.40 10.07 15.27
C PRO A 44 1.23 11.14 14.56
N GLY A 45 0.94 11.33 13.26
CA GLY A 45 1.54 12.38 12.44
C GLY A 45 3.02 12.17 12.07
N LYS A 46 3.66 11.06 12.49
CA LYS A 46 5.00 10.73 11.98
C LYS A 46 4.95 10.48 10.47
N LYS A 47 6.03 10.83 9.77
CA LYS A 47 6.19 10.54 8.35
C LYS A 47 6.11 9.04 8.10
N ARG A 48 5.33 8.62 7.11
CA ARG A 48 5.10 7.23 6.73
C ARG A 48 5.71 6.97 5.36
N HIS A 49 6.56 5.95 5.26
CA HIS A 49 7.27 5.56 4.06
C HIS A 49 6.85 4.13 3.70
N LEU A 50 6.14 3.94 2.59
CA LEU A 50 5.68 2.63 2.16
C LEU A 50 6.71 1.96 1.25
N TYR A 51 6.98 0.69 1.52
CA TYR A 51 7.77 -0.21 0.70
C TYR A 51 6.91 -1.42 0.37
N LEU A 52 6.58 -1.57 -0.90
CA LEU A 52 5.81 -2.67 -1.44
C LEU A 52 6.73 -3.54 -2.29
N ASP A 53 6.74 -4.83 -2.01
CA ASP A 53 7.28 -5.86 -2.89
C ASP A 53 6.16 -6.80 -3.34
N ILE A 54 6.33 -7.43 -4.51
CA ILE A 54 5.35 -8.35 -5.08
C ILE A 54 6.09 -9.56 -5.64
N GLU A 55 5.94 -10.68 -4.95
CA GLU A 55 6.39 -12.01 -5.37
C GLU A 55 5.33 -12.63 -6.29
N GLU A 56 5.75 -13.37 -7.32
CA GLU A 56 4.83 -13.96 -8.31
C GLU A 56 3.91 -12.93 -8.99
N HIS A 57 2.66 -13.25 -9.35
CA HIS A 57 1.76 -12.31 -10.05
C HIS A 57 2.32 -11.73 -11.35
N ARG A 58 2.73 -12.61 -12.28
CA ARG A 58 3.19 -12.23 -13.61
C ARG A 58 2.24 -12.70 -14.69
N ASN A 59 1.98 -11.84 -15.67
CA ASN A 59 1.27 -12.20 -16.88
C ASN A 59 2.19 -12.95 -17.87
N GLY A 60 1.63 -13.50 -18.95
CA GLY A 60 2.39 -14.25 -19.96
C GLY A 60 3.45 -13.43 -20.73
N ALA A 61 3.44 -12.11 -20.62
CA ALA A 61 4.45 -11.21 -21.18
C ALA A 61 5.55 -10.82 -20.17
N GLY A 62 5.49 -11.35 -18.94
CA GLY A 62 6.45 -11.08 -17.87
C GLY A 62 6.22 -9.78 -17.10
N GLY A 63 5.15 -9.04 -17.40
CA GLY A 63 4.69 -7.90 -16.58
C GLY A 63 3.83 -8.38 -15.41
N PHE A 64 3.41 -7.46 -14.53
CA PHE A 64 2.42 -7.79 -13.49
C PHE A 64 1.08 -8.20 -14.12
N ASP A 65 0.33 -9.07 -13.45
CA ASP A 65 -1.07 -9.30 -13.80
C ASP A 65 -1.94 -8.05 -13.54
N ASN A 66 -3.21 -8.10 -13.94
CA ASN A 66 -4.09 -6.94 -13.86
C ASN A 66 -4.31 -6.49 -12.42
N GLU A 67 -4.47 -7.42 -11.48
CA GLU A 67 -4.71 -7.11 -10.06
C GLU A 67 -3.51 -6.40 -9.44
N MET A 68 -2.29 -6.90 -9.68
CA MET A 68 -1.09 -6.27 -9.14
C MET A 68 -0.70 -4.98 -9.85
N PHE A 69 -1.11 -4.81 -11.11
CA PHE A 69 -1.00 -3.52 -11.78
C PHE A 69 -1.96 -2.49 -11.16
N GLU A 70 -3.22 -2.86 -10.94
CA GLU A 70 -4.25 -2.03 -10.31
C GLU A 70 -3.88 -1.66 -8.87
N LEU A 71 -3.40 -2.62 -8.08
CA LEU A 71 -2.92 -2.40 -6.72
C LEU A 71 -1.86 -1.29 -6.67
N GLN A 72 -0.88 -1.36 -7.57
CA GLN A 72 0.20 -0.38 -7.62
C GLN A 72 -0.26 0.98 -8.17
N LYS A 73 -1.03 1.01 -9.24
CA LYS A 73 -1.36 2.27 -9.96
C LYS A 73 -2.60 2.96 -9.43
N ASP A 74 -3.67 2.24 -9.20
CA ASP A 74 -4.95 2.86 -8.88
C ASP A 74 -5.10 2.97 -7.36
N PHE A 75 -4.78 1.90 -6.64
CA PHE A 75 -4.88 1.92 -5.18
C PHE A 75 -3.71 2.67 -4.52
N VAL A 76 -2.46 2.23 -4.70
CA VAL A 76 -1.32 2.84 -3.99
C VAL A 76 -1.06 4.27 -4.46
N LEU A 77 -0.96 4.51 -5.77
CA LEU A 77 -0.69 5.86 -6.29
C LEU A 77 -1.94 6.74 -6.29
N GLY A 78 -3.07 6.23 -6.78
CA GLY A 78 -4.29 7.02 -6.98
C GLY A 78 -5.06 7.33 -5.69
N PHE A 79 -5.07 6.42 -4.72
CA PHE A 79 -5.85 6.57 -3.48
C PHE A 79 -4.97 6.75 -2.24
N LEU A 80 -4.01 5.85 -2.02
CA LEU A 80 -3.30 5.74 -0.75
C LEU A 80 -2.21 6.80 -0.56
N LEU A 81 -1.59 7.28 -1.66
CA LEU A 81 -0.44 8.21 -1.62
C LEU A 81 -0.68 9.41 -0.70
N GLN A 82 -1.91 9.93 -0.64
CA GLN A 82 -2.26 11.05 0.22
C GLN A 82 -1.97 10.80 1.71
N PHE A 83 -2.00 9.56 2.18
CA PHE A 83 -1.81 9.19 3.59
C PHE A 83 -0.35 8.83 3.92
N VAL A 84 0.56 8.90 2.96
CA VAL A 84 1.98 8.60 3.18
C VAL A 84 2.84 9.75 2.68
N THR A 85 4.10 9.78 3.11
CA THR A 85 5.09 10.76 2.67
C THR A 85 5.69 10.35 1.33
N GLU A 86 5.99 9.05 1.17
CA GLU A 86 6.47 8.48 -0.09
C GLU A 86 6.16 6.98 -0.17
N VAL A 87 6.18 6.47 -1.39
CA VAL A 87 5.98 5.06 -1.72
C VAL A 87 7.10 4.55 -2.62
N ASN A 88 7.50 3.31 -2.39
CA ASN A 88 8.42 2.55 -3.22
C ASN A 88 7.69 1.27 -3.61
N THR A 89 7.46 1.09 -4.90
CA THR A 89 6.81 -0.10 -5.49
C THR A 89 7.70 -0.66 -6.60
N PRO A 90 7.49 -1.91 -7.04
CA PRO A 90 8.22 -2.45 -8.18
C PRO A 90 8.06 -1.64 -9.47
N LEU A 91 6.91 -0.99 -9.67
CA LEU A 91 6.64 -0.19 -10.86
C LEU A 91 7.16 1.25 -10.80
N TYR A 92 7.26 1.85 -9.61
CA TYR A 92 7.64 3.26 -9.46
C TYR A 92 8.01 3.62 -8.02
N HIS A 93 8.72 4.75 -7.89
CA HIS A 93 8.85 5.53 -6.66
C HIS A 93 8.09 6.85 -6.80
N ALA A 94 7.36 7.27 -5.76
CA ALA A 94 6.64 8.53 -5.75
C ALA A 94 6.66 9.19 -4.36
N LYS A 95 6.71 10.52 -4.35
CA LYS A 95 6.54 11.35 -3.15
C LYS A 95 5.17 12.01 -3.16
N ASN A 96 4.62 12.23 -1.98
CA ASN A 96 3.37 12.96 -1.83
C ASN A 96 3.64 14.47 -1.81
N ASP A 97 3.34 15.15 -2.91
CA ASP A 97 3.57 16.59 -3.08
C ASP A 97 2.60 17.47 -2.27
N ASN A 98 1.47 16.90 -1.80
CA ASN A 98 0.41 17.63 -1.10
C ASN A 98 0.55 17.61 0.43
N HIS A 99 1.69 17.13 0.95
CA HIS A 99 1.90 16.73 2.34
C HIS A 99 1.04 15.53 2.77
N GLN A 100 1.56 14.75 3.72
CA GLN A 100 0.88 13.57 4.26
C GLN A 100 -0.39 13.96 5.03
N ASN A 101 -1.52 13.43 4.61
CA ASN A 101 -2.80 13.49 5.32
C ASN A 101 -2.79 12.52 6.51
N ASN A 102 -3.06 13.04 7.71
CA ASN A 102 -3.08 12.28 8.95
C ASN A 102 -4.49 11.87 9.40
N ASP A 103 -5.53 12.33 8.69
CA ASP A 103 -6.92 11.93 8.91
C ASP A 103 -7.20 10.61 8.16
N VAL A 104 -6.57 9.53 8.63
CA VAL A 104 -6.72 8.19 8.04
C VAL A 104 -8.08 7.61 8.46
N PRO A 105 -8.91 7.12 7.50
CA PRO A 105 -10.15 6.43 7.82
C PRO A 105 -9.90 5.20 8.71
N GLN A 106 -10.89 4.79 9.48
CA GLN A 106 -10.77 3.61 10.36
C GLN A 106 -11.02 2.30 9.63
N GLU A 107 -11.63 2.36 8.45
CA GLU A 107 -12.01 1.19 7.65
C GLU A 107 -11.82 1.51 6.17
N LEU A 108 -11.49 0.47 5.40
CA LEU A 108 -11.46 0.48 3.95
C LEU A 108 -12.59 -0.44 3.47
N HIS A 109 -13.43 0.07 2.58
CA HIS A 109 -14.46 -0.73 1.91
C HIS A 109 -14.14 -0.75 0.42
N ILE A 110 -13.87 -1.93 -0.11
CA ILE A 110 -13.63 -2.15 -1.54
C ILE A 110 -14.94 -2.68 -2.14
N GLN A 111 -15.36 -2.09 -3.26
CA GLN A 111 -16.56 -2.50 -3.99
C GLN A 111 -16.15 -3.13 -5.31
N ASP A 112 -16.45 -4.41 -5.47
CA ASP A 112 -16.23 -5.09 -6.75
C ASP A 112 -17.26 -4.61 -7.77
N GLN A 113 -16.79 -3.93 -8.82
CA GLN A 113 -17.67 -3.39 -9.88
C GLN A 113 -18.26 -4.47 -10.81
N TYR A 114 -18.03 -5.76 -10.54
CA TYR A 114 -18.43 -6.89 -11.39
C TYR A 114 -19.48 -7.82 -10.77
N LEU A 115 -20.06 -7.47 -9.62
CA LEU A 115 -21.25 -8.13 -9.08
C LEU A 115 -22.51 -7.38 -9.53
N ASN A 116 -22.89 -7.56 -10.80
CA ASN A 116 -24.24 -7.30 -11.31
C ASN A 116 -24.73 -8.53 -12.08
#